data_AF-A0A2E5E0A5-F1
#
_entry.id   AF-A0A2E5E0A5-F1
#
_cell.length_a   1.000
_cell.length_b   1.000
_cell.length_c   1.000
_cell.angle_alpha   90.00
_cell.angle_beta   90.00
_cell.angle_gamma   90.00
#
_symmetry.space_group_name_H-M   'P 1'
#
loop_
_entity.id
_entity.type
_entity.pdbx_description
1 polymer ?
#
loop_
_entity_poly.entity_id
_entity_poly.type
_entity_poly.pdbx_seq_one_letter_code
_entity_poly.pdbx_strand_id
1 'polypeptide(L)'
;MVVKGRHRQEIKRALAAKITNFVIFAVAWVPSAISSSAPPWNAEVQLVFDQALDETTMPDDSFETLIPFLHQWFQTSDERDEHAAAKKLSVEDLLESPPSNRGLLYCIQGRVQEIRAMRSPYQEMEEWFIRLSSGEPLALYVPAGQIEVAAGAHVEVNALFYKILKARAMDGQIRRYPVFLGGRVERRDDAAGNQMNWQRMDVLMLLGFMLLLAMVLVGVMLLARRQLPSERRKVVPMVDGAVDLPDDPAEALHELRSRAGGDQM
;
A
#
# COMPACT_ATOMS: atom_id res chain seq x y z
N MET A 1 -31.36 9.71 -62.03
CA MET A 1 -31.85 8.71 -61.03
C MET A 1 -30.96 7.47 -61.14
N VAL A 2 -30.64 6.80 -60.02
CA VAL A 2 -29.84 5.55 -59.94
C VAL A 2 -28.29 5.67 -60.01
N VAL A 3 -27.63 6.31 -59.03
CA VAL A 3 -26.18 6.07 -58.78
C VAL A 3 -25.83 5.91 -57.28
N LYS A 4 -26.80 5.94 -56.37
CA LYS A 4 -26.53 5.99 -54.91
C LYS A 4 -26.54 4.63 -54.19
N GLY A 5 -26.42 3.51 -54.92
CA GLY A 5 -26.61 2.15 -54.37
C GLY A 5 -25.36 1.27 -54.25
N ARG A 6 -24.31 1.48 -55.04
CA ARG A 6 -23.17 0.52 -55.10
C ARG A 6 -22.12 0.71 -54.01
N HIS A 7 -21.96 1.90 -53.45
CA HIS A 7 -20.84 2.18 -52.55
C HIS A 7 -21.03 1.68 -51.10
N ARG A 8 -22.26 1.29 -50.71
CA ARG A 8 -22.53 0.77 -49.36
C ARG A 8 -22.32 -0.74 -49.21
N GLN A 9 -22.20 -1.51 -50.29
CA GLN A 9 -21.99 -2.96 -50.21
C GLN A 9 -20.51 -3.35 -50.13
N GLU A 10 -19.58 -2.57 -50.67
CA GLU A 10 -18.14 -2.90 -50.60
C GLU A 10 -17.55 -2.70 -49.20
N ILE A 11 -18.02 -1.69 -48.45
CA ILE A 11 -17.53 -1.45 -47.08
C ILE A 11 -17.94 -2.58 -46.12
N LYS A 12 -19.11 -3.21 -46.33
CA LYS A 12 -19.54 -4.35 -45.49
C LYS A 12 -18.73 -5.63 -45.75
N ARG A 13 -18.19 -5.82 -46.96
CA ARG A 13 -17.32 -6.97 -47.26
C ARG A 13 -15.88 -6.77 -46.79
N ALA A 14 -15.37 -5.54 -46.78
CA ALA A 14 -14.04 -5.24 -46.23
C ALA A 14 -13.96 -5.38 -44.70
N LEU A 15 -15.08 -5.17 -43.97
CA LEU A 15 -15.10 -5.36 -42.52
C LEU A 15 -15.27 -6.83 -42.09
N ALA A 16 -15.92 -7.66 -42.92
CA ALA A 16 -16.13 -9.08 -42.63
C ALA A 16 -14.86 -9.92 -42.83
N ALA A 17 -13.93 -9.49 -43.69
CA ALA A 17 -12.69 -10.22 -43.96
C ALA A 17 -11.53 -9.93 -42.98
N LYS A 18 -11.69 -8.94 -42.07
CA LYS A 18 -10.67 -8.60 -41.06
C LYS A 18 -10.90 -9.21 -39.67
N ILE A 19 -12.00 -9.94 -39.48
CA ILE A 19 -12.34 -10.59 -38.20
C ILE A 19 -11.97 -12.09 -38.23
N THR A 20 -11.69 -12.67 -39.41
CA THR A 20 -11.49 -14.13 -39.57
C THR A 20 -10.03 -14.59 -39.52
N ASN A 21 -9.09 -13.73 -39.09
CA ASN A 21 -7.70 -14.10 -38.85
C ASN A 21 -7.26 -13.85 -37.39
N PHE A 22 -8.21 -13.89 -36.44
CA PHE A 22 -7.87 -14.24 -35.06
C PHE A 22 -7.85 -15.76 -34.98
N VAL A 23 -6.78 -16.34 -35.53
CA VAL A 23 -6.41 -17.72 -35.25
C VAL A 23 -6.26 -17.81 -33.75
N ILE A 24 -7.21 -18.54 -33.16
CA ILE A 24 -7.19 -19.04 -31.81
C ILE A 24 -5.90 -19.85 -31.69
N PHE A 25 -4.82 -19.20 -31.28
CA PHE A 25 -3.82 -19.84 -30.46
C PHE A 25 -4.54 -20.12 -29.13
N ALA A 26 -5.34 -21.18 -29.12
CA ALA A 26 -5.54 -21.97 -27.92
C ALA A 26 -4.17 -22.58 -27.62
N VAL A 27 -3.26 -21.74 -27.11
CA VAL A 27 -2.31 -22.20 -26.12
C VAL A 27 -3.22 -22.78 -25.06
N ALA A 28 -3.33 -24.10 -25.06
CA ALA A 28 -3.77 -24.80 -23.87
C ALA A 28 -2.86 -24.23 -22.77
N TRP A 29 -3.40 -23.29 -22.00
CA TRP A 29 -2.99 -23.09 -20.63
C TRP A 29 -3.25 -24.45 -20.00
N VAL A 30 -2.30 -25.36 -20.18
CA VAL A 30 -1.97 -26.31 -19.14
C VAL A 30 -1.69 -25.37 -17.98
N PRO A 31 -2.55 -25.27 -16.94
CA PRO A 31 -2.06 -24.72 -15.71
C PRO A 31 -0.84 -25.58 -15.45
N SER A 32 0.36 -25.02 -15.64
CA SER A 32 1.53 -25.53 -14.95
C SER A 32 1.01 -25.59 -13.53
N ALA A 33 0.71 -26.80 -13.06
CA ALA A 33 0.64 -27.03 -11.65
C ALA A 33 1.99 -26.52 -11.21
N ILE A 34 2.00 -25.29 -10.71
CA ILE A 34 3.10 -24.71 -9.99
C ILE A 34 3.15 -25.68 -8.84
N SER A 35 3.92 -26.75 -9.05
CA SER A 35 4.31 -27.70 -8.03
C SER A 35 4.97 -26.75 -7.06
N SER A 36 4.21 -26.39 -6.02
CA SER A 36 4.64 -25.49 -4.97
C SER A 36 6.03 -25.99 -4.63
N SER A 37 7.05 -25.19 -4.93
CA SER A 37 8.42 -25.48 -4.60
C SER A 37 8.55 -25.30 -3.09
N ALA A 38 7.80 -26.11 -2.35
CA ALA A 38 8.23 -26.57 -1.06
C ALA A 38 9.68 -27.03 -1.26
N PRO A 39 10.57 -26.68 -0.32
CA PRO A 39 11.92 -27.23 -0.31
C PRO A 39 11.82 -28.73 -0.62
N PRO A 40 12.72 -29.32 -1.43
CA PRO A 40 12.63 -30.73 -1.78
C PRO A 40 12.85 -31.56 -0.51
N TRP A 41 11.78 -31.77 0.24
CA TRP A 41 11.80 -32.52 1.47
C TRP A 41 12.16 -33.95 1.08
N ASN A 42 13.19 -34.49 1.73
CA ASN A 42 13.37 -35.93 1.65
C ASN A 42 12.13 -36.59 2.30
N ALA A 43 11.80 -37.81 1.86
CA ALA A 43 10.65 -38.54 2.40
C ALA A 43 10.74 -38.75 3.93
N GLU A 44 11.95 -38.69 4.47
CA GLU A 44 12.25 -38.79 5.89
C GLU A 44 11.70 -37.60 6.69
N VAL A 45 11.93 -36.36 6.26
CA VAL A 45 11.38 -35.16 6.93
C VAL A 45 9.86 -35.17 6.92
N GLN A 46 9.24 -35.59 5.80
CA GLN A 46 7.79 -35.70 5.73
C GLN A 46 7.25 -36.73 6.74
N LEU A 47 7.91 -37.88 6.85
CA LEU A 47 7.54 -38.91 7.83
C LEU A 47 7.61 -38.37 9.26
N VAL A 48 8.60 -37.53 9.57
CA VAL A 48 8.74 -36.89 10.89
C VAL A 48 7.60 -35.92 11.17
N PHE A 49 7.18 -35.11 10.19
CA PHE A 49 5.99 -34.25 10.32
C PHE A 49 4.71 -35.06 10.52
N ASP A 50 4.54 -36.17 9.80
CA ASP A 50 3.37 -37.02 9.92
C ASP A 50 3.27 -37.67 11.32
N GLN A 51 4.40 -37.90 11.99
CA GLN A 51 4.48 -38.47 13.33
C GLN A 51 4.29 -37.46 14.47
N ALA A 52 4.31 -36.16 14.19
CA ALA A 52 4.19 -35.12 15.21
C ALA A 52 2.89 -35.26 16.03
N LEU A 53 2.97 -35.03 17.34
CA LEU A 53 1.84 -35.21 18.27
C LEU A 53 1.21 -33.87 18.64
N ASP A 54 -0.02 -33.66 18.17
CA ASP A 54 -0.81 -32.48 18.54
C ASP A 54 -1.21 -32.48 20.02
N GLU A 55 -1.47 -31.28 20.53
CA GLU A 55 -1.90 -31.00 21.91
C GLU A 55 -0.91 -31.37 23.01
N THR A 56 0.32 -31.72 22.64
CA THR A 56 1.44 -31.82 23.57
C THR A 56 1.90 -30.42 23.98
N THR A 57 2.32 -30.26 25.25
CA THR A 57 2.79 -28.96 25.80
C THR A 57 4.27 -28.71 25.55
N MET A 58 4.99 -29.72 25.05
CA MET A 58 6.45 -29.69 24.92
C MET A 58 6.88 -30.11 23.51
N PRO A 59 8.10 -29.76 23.09
CA PRO A 59 8.75 -30.40 21.96
C PRO A 59 8.82 -31.91 22.19
N ASP A 60 8.57 -32.65 21.12
CA ASP A 60 8.56 -34.11 20.99
C ASP A 60 9.78 -34.57 20.18
N ASP A 61 10.03 -35.88 20.12
CA ASP A 61 11.20 -36.45 19.42
C ASP A 61 11.27 -36.05 17.93
N SER A 62 10.11 -35.82 17.31
CA SER A 62 10.01 -35.26 15.96
C SER A 62 10.65 -33.87 15.85
N PHE A 63 10.57 -33.03 16.88
CA PHE A 63 11.18 -31.72 16.89
C PHE A 63 12.70 -31.81 16.87
N GLU A 64 13.29 -32.68 17.70
CA GLU A 64 14.74 -32.91 17.73
C GLU A 64 15.28 -33.34 16.35
N THR A 65 14.52 -34.21 15.68
CA THR A 65 14.87 -34.68 14.33
C THR A 65 14.80 -33.56 13.29
N LEU A 66 13.94 -32.54 13.48
CA LEU A 66 13.76 -31.43 12.54
C LEU A 66 14.82 -30.32 12.70
N ILE A 67 15.47 -30.18 13.86
CA ILE A 67 16.44 -29.10 14.13
C ILE A 67 17.58 -29.03 13.09
N PRO A 68 18.28 -30.13 12.75
CA PRO A 68 19.34 -30.07 11.74
C PRO A 68 18.85 -29.59 10.38
N PHE A 69 17.63 -29.99 9.99
CA PHE A 69 17.01 -29.56 8.74
C PHE A 69 16.68 -28.07 8.76
N LEU A 70 16.20 -27.54 9.88
CA LEU A 70 15.94 -26.11 10.02
C LEU A 70 17.22 -25.28 9.88
N HIS A 71 18.32 -25.71 10.49
CA HIS A 71 19.62 -25.05 10.33
C HIS A 71 20.09 -25.06 8.88
N GLN A 72 19.98 -26.19 8.18
CA GLN A 72 20.37 -26.30 6.78
C GLN A 72 19.46 -25.43 5.88
N TRP A 73 18.15 -25.49 6.09
CA TRP A 73 17.19 -24.71 5.33
C TRP A 73 17.46 -23.21 5.47
N PHE A 74 17.71 -22.75 6.70
CA PHE A 74 18.04 -21.35 6.99
C PHE A 74 19.30 -20.85 6.25
N GLN A 75 20.28 -21.73 6.03
CA GLN A 75 21.53 -21.37 5.34
C GLN A 75 21.42 -21.38 3.81
N THR A 76 20.44 -22.11 3.27
CA THR A 76 20.36 -22.43 1.83
C THR A 76 19.21 -21.75 1.10
N SER A 77 18.24 -21.19 1.81
CA SER A 77 17.10 -20.54 1.19
C SER A 77 17.44 -19.21 0.51
N ASP A 78 17.03 -19.08 -0.76
CA ASP A 78 17.02 -17.82 -1.50
C ASP A 78 15.66 -17.13 -1.31
N GLU A 79 15.66 -15.86 -0.93
CA GLU A 79 14.50 -15.11 -0.43
C GLU A 79 13.34 -15.03 -1.45
N ARG A 80 13.67 -15.04 -2.74
CA ARG A 80 12.72 -14.79 -3.83
C ARG A 80 11.81 -15.97 -4.14
N ASP A 81 12.31 -17.18 -3.98
CA ASP A 81 11.59 -18.39 -4.39
C ASP A 81 10.59 -18.85 -3.32
N GLU A 82 10.84 -18.53 -2.05
CA GLU A 82 9.98 -18.95 -0.93
C GLU A 82 8.66 -18.18 -0.86
N HIS A 83 8.70 -16.86 -1.10
CA HIS A 83 7.51 -16.01 -1.03
C HIS A 83 6.47 -16.39 -2.09
N ALA A 84 6.90 -16.85 -3.26
CA ALA A 84 6.01 -17.28 -4.33
C ALA A 84 5.30 -18.62 -4.02
N ALA A 85 5.90 -19.47 -3.18
CA ALA A 85 5.37 -20.79 -2.85
C ALA A 85 4.52 -20.82 -1.56
N ALA A 86 4.56 -19.77 -0.75
CA ALA A 86 3.89 -19.71 0.53
C ALA A 86 2.34 -19.68 0.40
N LYS A 87 1.66 -20.58 1.12
CA LYS A 87 0.20 -20.58 1.22
C LYS A 87 -0.26 -19.46 2.15
N LYS A 88 -1.43 -18.89 1.85
CA LYS A 88 -2.10 -17.95 2.76
C LYS A 88 -2.46 -18.66 4.07
N LEU A 89 -2.10 -18.05 5.20
CA LEU A 89 -2.39 -18.57 6.53
C LEU A 89 -3.86 -18.41 6.90
N SER A 90 -4.50 -19.51 7.31
CA SER A 90 -5.81 -19.55 7.97
C SER A 90 -5.66 -20.35 9.25
N VAL A 91 -5.76 -19.70 10.42
CA VAL A 91 -5.59 -20.38 11.71
C VAL A 91 -6.72 -21.40 11.97
N GLU A 92 -7.93 -21.10 11.50
CA GLU A 92 -9.08 -21.99 11.61
C GLU A 92 -8.82 -23.32 10.89
N ASP A 93 -8.40 -23.27 9.61
CA ASP A 93 -8.07 -24.46 8.81
C ASP A 93 -7.01 -25.34 9.49
N LEU A 94 -5.99 -24.72 10.10
CA LEU A 94 -4.92 -25.43 10.81
C LEU A 94 -5.42 -26.12 12.07
N LEU A 95 -6.39 -25.52 12.77
CA LEU A 95 -6.97 -26.09 14.00
C LEU A 95 -7.99 -27.20 13.72
N GLU A 96 -8.67 -27.13 12.58
CA GLU A 96 -9.66 -28.12 12.13
C GLU A 96 -8.98 -29.37 11.56
N SER A 97 -7.95 -29.21 10.73
CA SER A 97 -7.27 -30.32 10.05
C SER A 97 -5.74 -30.22 10.14
N PRO A 98 -5.13 -30.33 11.34
CA PRO A 98 -3.68 -30.22 11.48
C PRO A 98 -2.87 -31.19 10.60
N PRO A 99 -3.18 -32.51 10.56
CA PRO A 99 -2.35 -33.47 9.82
C PRO A 99 -2.21 -33.13 8.33
N SER A 100 -3.28 -32.64 7.69
CA SER A 100 -3.28 -32.28 6.27
C SER A 100 -2.47 -31.02 5.94
N ASN A 101 -2.04 -30.28 6.94
CA ASN A 101 -1.31 -29.02 6.77
C ASN A 101 0.16 -29.11 7.18
N ARG A 102 0.62 -30.23 7.77
CA ARG A 102 2.00 -30.36 8.29
C ARG A 102 3.02 -30.32 7.16
N GLY A 103 4.14 -29.64 7.42
CA GLY A 103 5.22 -29.43 6.44
C GLY A 103 4.88 -28.45 5.30
N LEU A 104 3.66 -27.90 5.26
CA LEU A 104 3.32 -26.86 4.28
C LEU A 104 3.95 -25.52 4.68
N LEU A 105 4.43 -24.79 3.67
CA LEU A 105 5.05 -23.48 3.82
C LEU A 105 3.99 -22.37 3.86
N TYR A 106 4.08 -21.51 4.88
CA TYR A 106 3.22 -20.35 5.08
C TYR A 106 4.05 -19.08 5.25
N CYS A 107 3.52 -17.96 4.76
CA CYS A 107 4.04 -16.64 5.07
C CYS A 107 3.29 -16.09 6.29
N ILE A 108 4.01 -15.93 7.39
CA ILE A 108 3.49 -15.44 8.67
C ILE A 108 3.82 -13.96 8.78
N GLN A 109 2.79 -13.13 8.89
CA GLN A 109 2.93 -11.70 9.16
C GLN A 109 2.27 -11.39 10.51
N GLY A 110 3.04 -10.85 11.45
CA GLY A 110 2.50 -10.54 12.76
C GLY A 110 3.47 -9.79 13.66
N ARG A 111 3.01 -9.51 14.88
CA ARG A 111 3.79 -8.81 15.90
C ARG A 111 4.27 -9.79 16.95
N VAL A 112 5.58 -9.83 17.18
CA VAL A 112 6.19 -10.64 18.25
C VAL A 112 5.74 -10.08 19.60
N GLN A 113 5.12 -10.90 20.43
CA GLN A 113 4.66 -10.54 21.77
C GLN A 113 5.69 -10.91 22.82
N GLU A 114 6.31 -12.08 22.67
CA GLU A 114 7.24 -12.66 23.63
C GLU A 114 8.25 -13.51 22.87
N ILE A 115 9.50 -13.49 23.33
CA ILE A 115 10.59 -14.35 22.85
C ILE A 115 11.11 -15.10 24.07
N ARG A 116 11.21 -16.43 23.97
CA ARG A 116 11.74 -17.28 25.03
C ARG A 116 12.91 -18.09 24.50
N ALA A 117 14.04 -18.02 25.19
CA ALA A 117 15.10 -18.99 25.00
C ALA A 117 14.60 -20.37 25.45
N MET A 118 14.79 -21.38 24.62
CA MET A 118 14.44 -22.74 25.00
C MET A 118 15.49 -23.29 25.98
N ARG A 119 15.05 -24.24 26.83
CA ARG A 119 15.93 -24.90 27.81
C ARG A 119 16.62 -26.10 27.18
N SER A 120 17.62 -26.64 27.88
CA SER A 120 18.27 -27.91 27.51
C SER A 120 17.21 -29.00 27.22
N PRO A 121 17.35 -29.77 26.13
CA PRO A 121 18.51 -29.81 25.22
C PRO A 121 18.53 -28.75 24.10
N TYR A 122 17.47 -27.96 23.92
CA TYR A 122 17.24 -27.11 22.74
C TYR A 122 17.74 -25.66 22.90
N GLN A 123 18.90 -25.44 23.51
CA GLN A 123 19.38 -24.09 23.85
C GLN A 123 19.71 -23.23 22.62
N GLU A 124 19.89 -23.87 21.48
CA GLU A 124 20.12 -23.31 20.16
C GLU A 124 18.83 -22.83 19.47
N MET A 125 17.68 -22.98 20.10
CA MET A 125 16.38 -22.56 19.58
C MET A 125 15.72 -21.51 20.47
N GLU A 126 14.92 -20.64 19.85
CA GLU A 126 14.04 -19.70 20.51
C GLU A 126 12.58 -19.98 20.14
N GLU A 127 11.68 -19.77 21.10
CA GLU A 127 10.24 -19.82 20.93
C GLU A 127 9.68 -18.39 20.90
N TRP A 128 9.11 -18.01 19.77
CA TRP A 128 8.48 -16.71 19.57
C TRP A 128 6.97 -16.85 19.58
N PHE A 129 6.31 -16.05 20.42
CA PHE A 129 4.85 -15.93 20.41
C PHE A 129 4.48 -14.75 19.53
N ILE A 130 3.83 -15.01 18.40
CA ILE A 130 3.45 -13.99 17.41
C ILE A 130 1.94 -13.81 17.46
N ARG A 131 1.50 -12.55 17.45
CA ARG A 131 0.09 -12.21 17.25
C ARG A 131 -0.11 -11.72 15.83
N LEU A 132 -0.97 -12.41 15.09
CA LEU A 132 -1.33 -12.03 13.73
C LEU A 132 -2.12 -10.71 13.73
N SER A 133 -2.20 -10.08 12.55
CA SER A 133 -3.01 -8.87 12.35
C SER A 133 -4.51 -9.10 12.60
N SER A 134 -5.00 -10.31 12.37
CA SER A 134 -6.35 -10.78 12.69
C SER A 134 -6.57 -11.04 14.19
N GLY A 135 -5.50 -11.06 14.98
CA GLY A 135 -5.53 -11.14 16.44
C GLY A 135 -5.30 -12.52 17.01
N GLU A 136 -5.29 -13.58 16.19
CA GLU A 136 -4.97 -14.94 16.63
C GLU A 136 -3.48 -15.07 17.01
N PRO A 137 -3.18 -15.81 18.07
CA PRO A 137 -1.81 -16.09 18.46
C PRO A 137 -1.28 -17.37 17.80
N LEU A 138 0.02 -17.42 17.56
CA LEU A 138 0.75 -18.62 17.15
C LEU A 138 2.12 -18.69 17.83
N ALA A 139 2.73 -19.87 17.80
CA ALA A 139 4.11 -20.07 18.25
C ALA A 139 5.01 -20.36 17.06
N LEU A 140 6.23 -19.85 17.09
CA LEU A 140 7.24 -20.02 16.05
C LEU A 140 8.55 -20.44 16.72
N TYR A 141 9.11 -21.58 16.32
CA TYR A 141 10.45 -21.98 16.72
C TYR A 141 11.46 -21.53 15.67
N VAL A 142 12.50 -20.82 16.10
CA VAL A 142 13.58 -20.33 15.22
C VAL A 142 14.95 -20.63 15.83
N PRO A 143 16.00 -20.82 15.02
CA PRO A 143 17.36 -20.91 15.52
C PRO A 143 17.78 -19.62 16.26
N ALA A 144 18.30 -19.78 17.48
CA ALA A 144 18.76 -18.69 18.34
C ALA A 144 19.95 -17.95 17.72
N GLY A 145 20.01 -16.63 17.96
CA GLY A 145 21.13 -15.79 17.55
C GLY A 145 21.28 -15.56 16.03
N GLN A 146 20.41 -16.14 15.20
CA GLN A 146 20.40 -15.89 13.75
C GLN A 146 19.74 -14.56 13.38
N ILE A 147 18.70 -14.14 14.13
CA ILE A 147 17.98 -12.89 13.87
C ILE A 147 17.79 -12.12 15.17
N GLU A 148 18.24 -10.86 15.16
CA GLU A 148 17.99 -9.92 16.24
C GLU A 148 16.59 -9.30 16.11
N VAL A 149 15.61 -9.93 16.75
CA VAL A 149 14.24 -9.42 16.89
C VAL A 149 13.94 -9.10 18.34
N ALA A 150 13.30 -7.96 18.58
CA ALA A 150 12.81 -7.59 19.89
C ALA A 150 11.30 -7.87 20.00
N ALA A 151 10.83 -8.15 21.22
CA ALA A 151 9.40 -8.16 21.51
C ALA A 151 8.77 -6.81 21.12
N GLY A 152 7.62 -6.87 20.46
CA GLY A 152 6.91 -5.74 19.90
C GLY A 152 7.24 -5.42 18.45
N ALA A 153 8.25 -6.05 17.84
CA ALA A 153 8.55 -5.90 16.42
C ALA A 153 7.50 -6.60 15.54
N HIS A 154 7.26 -6.05 14.36
CA HIS A 154 6.54 -6.77 13.31
C HIS A 154 7.53 -7.58 12.48
N VAL A 155 7.13 -8.79 12.14
CA VAL A 155 7.94 -9.76 11.41
C VAL A 155 7.13 -10.35 10.28
N GLU A 156 7.83 -10.66 9.20
CA GLU A 156 7.33 -11.43 8.06
C GLU A 156 8.25 -12.65 7.92
N VAL A 157 7.70 -13.85 8.08
CA VAL A 157 8.49 -15.09 8.20
C VAL A 157 7.87 -16.18 7.36
N ASN A 158 8.67 -16.79 6.49
CA ASN A 158 8.29 -18.05 5.86
C ASN A 158 8.55 -19.19 6.84
N ALA A 159 7.52 -19.98 7.14
CA ALA A 159 7.59 -20.99 8.17
C ALA A 159 6.74 -22.21 7.82
N LEU A 160 7.16 -23.36 8.33
CA LEU A 160 6.49 -24.64 8.10
C LEU A 160 5.54 -24.92 9.23
N PHE A 161 4.30 -25.29 8.91
CA PHE A 161 3.37 -25.73 9.94
C PHE A 161 3.81 -27.07 10.51
N TYR A 162 3.92 -27.15 11.83
CA TYR A 162 4.42 -28.31 12.54
C TYR A 162 3.30 -29.09 13.24
N LYS A 163 2.71 -28.48 14.27
CA LYS A 163 1.68 -29.11 15.11
C LYS A 163 0.81 -28.07 15.81
N ILE A 164 -0.20 -28.53 16.53
CA ILE A 164 -0.97 -27.71 17.46
C ILE A 164 -0.42 -27.89 18.89
N LEU A 165 -0.01 -26.80 19.52
CA LEU A 165 0.36 -26.76 20.93
C LEU A 165 -0.88 -26.45 21.77
N LYS A 166 -1.08 -27.20 22.86
CA LYS A 166 -2.08 -26.87 23.87
C LYS A 166 -1.37 -26.29 25.08
N ALA A 167 -1.52 -24.99 25.31
CA ALA A 167 -0.83 -24.30 26.39
C ALA A 167 -1.80 -23.47 27.23
N ARG A 168 -1.44 -23.29 28.51
CA ARG A 168 -2.15 -22.41 29.41
C ARG A 168 -1.63 -20.98 29.22
N ALA A 169 -2.51 -20.07 28.84
CA ALA A 169 -2.21 -18.65 28.72
C ALA A 169 -2.07 -17.99 30.11
N MET A 170 -1.59 -16.74 30.14
CA MET A 170 -1.40 -15.96 31.38
C MET A 170 -2.70 -15.72 32.15
N ASP A 171 -3.85 -15.71 31.47
CA ASP A 171 -5.18 -15.62 32.09
C ASP A 171 -5.68 -16.95 32.66
N GLY A 172 -4.85 -18.00 32.63
CA GLY A 172 -5.17 -19.33 33.11
C GLY A 172 -6.02 -20.16 32.15
N GLN A 173 -6.48 -19.62 31.01
CA GLN A 173 -7.24 -20.36 30.02
C GLN A 173 -6.33 -21.28 29.21
N ILE A 174 -6.82 -22.49 28.91
CA ILE A 174 -6.15 -23.41 27.99
C ILE A 174 -6.52 -23.00 26.57
N ARG A 175 -5.51 -22.75 25.74
CA ARG A 175 -5.67 -22.37 24.33
C ARG A 175 -4.86 -23.30 23.43
N ARG A 176 -5.32 -23.42 22.19
CA ARG A 176 -4.65 -24.15 21.11
C ARG A 176 -3.91 -23.13 20.25
N TYR A 177 -2.65 -23.38 19.98
CA TYR A 177 -1.78 -22.51 19.19
C TYR A 177 -1.23 -23.32 18.01
N PRO A 178 -1.36 -22.85 16.76
CA PRO A 178 -0.59 -23.42 15.68
C PRO A 178 0.89 -23.12 15.93
N VAL A 179 1.72 -24.15 15.78
CA VAL A 179 3.17 -24.08 15.93
C VAL A 179 3.80 -24.17 14.57
N PHE A 180 4.76 -23.28 14.35
CA PHE A 180 5.53 -23.24 13.13
C PHE A 180 7.01 -23.40 13.41
N LEU A 181 7.73 -23.91 12.41
CA LEU A 181 9.18 -23.92 12.38
C LEU A 181 9.61 -22.86 11.38
N GLY A 182 10.19 -21.79 11.90
CA GLY A 182 10.56 -20.62 11.12
C GLY A 182 11.83 -20.85 10.34
N GLY A 183 11.78 -20.45 9.06
CA GLY A 183 12.96 -20.23 8.25
C GLY A 183 13.50 -18.81 8.46
N ARG A 184 14.10 -18.25 7.42
CA ARG A 184 14.66 -16.90 7.42
C ARG A 184 13.57 -15.87 7.76
N VAL A 185 13.82 -15.06 8.79
CA VAL A 185 12.93 -13.98 9.22
C VAL A 185 13.29 -12.72 8.46
N GLU A 186 12.37 -12.23 7.64
CA GLU A 186 12.49 -10.89 7.08
C GLU A 186 11.97 -9.91 8.13
N ARG A 187 12.92 -9.19 8.74
CA ARG A 187 12.58 -8.07 9.59
C ARG A 187 12.05 -6.96 8.69
N ARG A 188 10.74 -6.81 8.65
CA ARG A 188 10.12 -5.59 8.15
C ARG A 188 10.35 -4.53 9.21
N ASP A 189 11.37 -3.69 9.03
CA ASP A 189 11.55 -2.51 9.85
C ASP A 189 10.35 -1.58 9.63
N ASP A 190 9.34 -1.78 10.46
CA ASP A 190 8.19 -0.89 10.62
C ASP A 190 8.59 0.47 11.20
N ALA A 191 9.88 0.83 11.17
CA ALA A 191 10.29 2.21 11.16
C ALA A 191 9.45 3.03 10.17
N ALA A 192 8.97 2.45 9.07
CA ALA A 192 8.00 3.09 8.17
C ALA A 192 6.62 3.38 8.83
N GLY A 193 6.14 2.52 9.73
CA GLY A 193 4.85 2.67 10.42
C GLY A 193 4.82 3.83 11.43
N ASN A 194 5.98 4.17 12.02
CA ASN A 194 6.11 5.32 12.93
C ASN A 194 6.79 6.55 12.26
N GLN A 195 7.52 6.38 11.15
CA GLN A 195 7.97 7.49 10.30
C GLN A 195 6.81 8.14 9.54
N MET A 196 5.70 7.41 9.31
CA MET A 196 4.51 7.95 8.66
C MET A 196 3.84 9.09 9.45
N ASN A 197 4.11 9.23 10.76
CA ASN A 197 3.56 10.33 11.55
C ASN A 197 4.36 11.63 11.42
N TRP A 198 5.69 11.57 11.27
CA TRP A 198 6.51 12.79 11.17
C TRP A 198 6.31 13.50 9.83
N GLN A 199 6.29 12.76 8.72
CA GLN A 199 6.00 13.36 7.40
C GLN A 199 4.56 13.87 7.31
N ARG A 200 3.58 13.20 7.94
CA ARG A 200 2.20 13.71 8.00
C ARG A 200 2.09 14.95 8.88
N MET A 201 2.84 15.04 10.00
CA MET A 201 2.90 16.25 10.82
C MET A 201 3.50 17.43 10.05
N ASP A 202 4.55 17.22 9.26
CA ASP A 202 5.13 18.27 8.43
C ASP A 202 4.15 18.78 7.37
N VAL A 203 3.43 17.87 6.70
CA VAL A 203 2.40 18.25 5.72
C VAL A 203 1.24 19.01 6.39
N LEU A 204 0.80 18.60 7.58
CA LEU A 204 -0.25 19.29 8.33
C LEU A 204 0.21 20.67 8.83
N MET A 205 1.46 20.80 9.30
CA MET A 205 2.04 22.10 9.67
C MET A 205 2.14 23.03 8.46
N LEU A 206 2.61 22.53 7.32
CA LEU A 206 2.70 23.31 6.08
C LEU A 206 1.31 23.79 5.64
N LEU A 207 0.29 22.91 5.70
CA LEU A 207 -1.08 23.25 5.36
C LEU A 207 -1.64 24.34 6.30
N GLY A 208 -1.39 24.20 7.62
CA GLY A 208 -1.77 25.20 8.61
C GLY A 208 -1.11 26.56 8.38
N PHE A 209 0.18 26.55 8.03
CA PHE A 209 0.93 27.76 7.71
C PHE A 209 0.38 28.45 6.45
N MET A 210 0.09 27.69 5.40
CA MET A 210 -0.54 28.21 4.16
C MET A 210 -1.90 28.86 4.43
N LEU A 211 -2.73 28.24 5.29
CA LEU A 211 -4.03 28.77 5.69
C LEU A 211 -3.92 30.08 6.48
N LEU A 212 -2.96 30.15 7.40
CA LEU A 212 -2.68 31.35 8.18
C LEU A 212 -2.18 32.49 7.28
N LEU A 213 -1.30 32.19 6.33
CA LEU A 213 -0.77 33.16 5.38
C LEU A 213 -1.87 33.72 4.47
N ALA A 214 -2.80 32.87 4.01
CA ALA A 214 -3.99 33.29 3.27
C ALA A 214 -4.89 34.23 4.10
N MET A 215 -5.13 33.92 5.37
CA MET A 215 -5.92 34.78 6.26
C MET A 215 -5.28 36.16 6.48
N VAL A 216 -3.96 36.23 6.65
CA VAL A 216 -3.23 37.50 6.75
C VAL A 216 -3.37 38.31 5.47
N LEU A 217 -3.23 37.68 4.30
CA LEU A 217 -3.34 38.34 2.99
C LEU A 217 -4.74 38.92 2.76
N VAL A 218 -5.78 38.18 3.13
CA VAL A 218 -7.18 38.66 3.12
C VAL A 218 -7.37 39.83 4.09
N GLY A 219 -6.82 39.74 5.30
CA GLY A 219 -6.87 40.81 6.29
C GLY A 219 -6.23 42.12 5.80
N VAL A 220 -5.05 42.01 5.17
CA VAL A 220 -4.35 43.15 4.55
C VAL A 220 -5.17 43.75 3.40
N MET A 221 -5.76 42.94 2.53
CA MET A 221 -6.63 43.43 1.46
C MET A 221 -7.86 44.18 1.99
N LEU A 222 -8.48 43.69 3.06
CA LEU A 222 -9.63 44.36 3.69
C LEU A 222 -9.23 45.69 4.34
N LEU A 223 -8.06 45.76 4.97
CA LEU A 223 -7.51 47.00 5.52
C LEU A 223 -7.15 48.00 4.43
N ALA A 224 -6.48 47.56 3.36
CA ALA A 224 -6.13 48.40 2.22
C ALA A 224 -7.38 48.96 1.52
N ARG A 225 -8.43 48.15 1.37
CA ARG A 225 -9.73 48.61 0.83
C ARG A 225 -10.40 49.68 1.68
N ARG A 226 -10.18 49.66 3.01
CA ARG A 226 -10.70 50.70 3.91
C ARG A 226 -9.90 52.00 3.86
N GLN A 227 -8.63 51.94 3.47
CA GLN A 227 -7.75 53.09 3.44
C GLN A 227 -7.73 53.83 2.09
N LEU A 228 -8.27 53.23 1.02
CA LEU A 228 -8.52 53.96 -0.21
C LEU A 228 -9.53 55.07 0.11
N PRO A 229 -9.09 56.34 0.16
CA PRO A 229 -10.02 57.44 0.31
C PRO A 229 -10.94 57.31 -0.90
N SER A 230 -12.24 57.22 -0.65
CA SER A 230 -13.21 57.48 -1.69
C SER A 230 -12.97 58.92 -2.11
N GLU A 231 -12.07 59.13 -3.07
CA GLU A 231 -12.02 60.34 -3.87
C GLU A 231 -13.42 60.40 -4.48
N ARG A 232 -14.29 61.12 -3.78
CA ARG A 232 -15.56 61.59 -4.32
C ARG A 232 -15.17 62.30 -5.59
N ARG A 233 -15.27 61.58 -6.70
CA ARG A 233 -15.16 62.08 -8.06
C ARG A 233 -16.05 63.31 -8.09
N LYS A 234 -15.42 64.47 -8.00
CA LYS A 234 -16.09 65.77 -8.02
C LYS A 234 -16.63 65.84 -9.44
N VAL A 235 -17.90 65.47 -9.59
CA VAL A 235 -18.63 65.59 -10.84
C VAL A 235 -18.59 67.08 -11.16
N VAL A 236 -17.70 67.46 -12.06
CA VAL A 236 -17.73 68.79 -12.66
C VAL A 236 -19.07 68.84 -13.39
N PRO A 237 -19.94 69.83 -13.07
CA PRO A 237 -21.20 69.97 -13.77
C PRO A 237 -20.87 70.15 -15.25
N MET A 238 -21.34 69.21 -16.05
CA MET A 238 -21.31 69.31 -17.50
C MET A 238 -22.22 70.50 -17.83
N VAL A 239 -21.60 71.61 -18.21
CA VAL A 239 -22.31 72.79 -18.70
C VAL A 239 -22.86 72.40 -20.06
N ASP A 240 -24.16 72.10 -20.12
CA ASP A 240 -24.94 72.04 -21.35
C ASP A 240 -24.96 73.44 -21.96
N GLY A 241 -23.91 73.77 -22.71
CA GLY A 241 -23.88 74.87 -23.65
C GLY A 241 -23.80 74.27 -25.04
N ALA A 242 -24.95 73.88 -25.60
CA ALA A 242 -25.07 73.72 -27.05
C ALA A 242 -24.80 75.09 -27.67
N VAL A 243 -23.56 75.31 -28.10
CA VAL A 243 -23.20 76.44 -28.93
C VAL A 243 -23.69 76.08 -30.33
N ASP A 244 -24.74 76.75 -30.80
CA ASP A 244 -25.17 76.69 -32.19
C ASP A 244 -23.98 77.11 -33.06
N LEU A 245 -23.38 76.15 -33.75
CA LEU A 245 -22.42 76.45 -34.81
C LEU A 245 -23.19 76.81 -36.09
N PRO A 246 -22.71 77.80 -36.87
CA PRO A 246 -23.30 78.11 -38.16
C PRO A 246 -23.23 76.90 -39.10
N ASP A 247 -24.29 76.67 -39.87
CA ASP A 247 -24.39 75.55 -40.83
C ASP A 247 -23.37 75.63 -42.00
N ASP A 248 -22.71 76.79 -42.17
CA ASP A 248 -21.64 76.94 -43.15
C ASP A 248 -20.31 76.41 -42.57
N PRO A 249 -19.75 75.32 -43.14
CA PRO A 249 -18.52 74.72 -42.64
C PRO A 249 -17.29 75.64 -42.70
N ALA A 250 -17.30 76.67 -43.55
CA ALA A 250 -16.20 77.62 -43.63
C ALA A 250 -16.22 78.62 -42.45
N GLU A 251 -17.40 79.08 -42.03
CA GLU A 251 -17.56 79.98 -40.88
C GLU A 251 -17.31 79.26 -39.55
N ALA A 252 -17.81 78.02 -39.41
CA ALA A 252 -17.58 77.20 -38.21
C ALA A 252 -16.07 76.98 -37.93
N LEU A 253 -15.28 76.76 -38.98
CA LEU A 253 -13.82 76.61 -38.87
C LEU A 253 -13.13 77.92 -38.47
N HIS A 254 -13.64 79.06 -38.95
CA HIS A 254 -13.08 80.37 -38.62
C HIS A 254 -13.33 80.74 -37.15
N GLU A 255 -14.53 80.43 -36.64
CA GLU A 255 -14.90 80.71 -35.25
C GLU A 255 -14.16 79.81 -34.24
N LEU A 256 -13.95 78.53 -34.59
CA LEU A 256 -13.10 77.63 -33.79
C LEU A 256 -11.65 78.12 -33.73
N ARG A 257 -11.12 78.66 -34.84
CA ARG A 257 -9.74 79.17 -34.89
C ARG A 257 -9.56 80.46 -34.10
N SER A 258 -10.55 81.36 -34.09
CA SER A 258 -10.50 82.57 -33.28
C SER A 258 -10.58 82.28 -31.79
N ARG A 259 -11.35 81.27 -31.37
CA ARG A 259 -11.42 80.86 -29.95
C ARG A 259 -10.13 80.18 -29.47
N ALA A 260 -9.52 79.34 -30.31
CA ALA A 260 -8.25 78.67 -29.97
C ALA A 260 -7.05 79.62 -29.84
N GLY A 261 -7.11 80.80 -30.48
CA GLY A 261 -6.06 81.82 -30.39
C GLY A 261 -6.21 82.82 -29.24
N GLY A 262 -7.35 82.84 -28.55
CA GLY A 262 -7.67 83.85 -27.53
C GLY A 262 -7.26 83.52 -26.09
N ASP A 263 -6.74 82.33 -25.82
CA ASP A 263 -6.51 81.83 -24.45
C ASP A 263 -5.02 81.81 -24.05
N GLN A 264 -4.24 82.75 -24.59
CA GLN A 264 -2.86 83.03 -24.15
C GLN A 264 -2.67 84.51 -23.81
N MET A 265 -3.39 84.98 -22.78
CA MET A 265 -2.98 86.13 -21.94
C MET A 265 -3.42 85.91 -20.50
#